data_AF-A0A8E0S7P1-F1
#
_entry.id   AF-A0A8E0S7P1-F1
#
_cell.length_a   1.000
_cell.length_b   1.000
_cell.length_c   1.000
_cell.angle_alpha   90.00
_cell.angle_beta   90.00
_cell.angle_gamma   90.00
#
_symmetry.space_group_name_H-M   'P 1'
#
loop_
_entity.id
_entity.type
_entity.pdbx_description
1 polymer ?
#
loop_
_entity_poly.entity_id
_entity_poly.type
_entity_poly.pdbx_seq_one_letter_code
_entity_poly.pdbx_strand_id
1 'polypeptide(L)'
;MNFFLDTNILFSDPFLRNNHNKQLIEMVRMSLQMDREFIEDTGYDSEFLHERSKIYISSVVYAETKNKYFEKIDELFSHFEQFNDGIKDYMGTEKEAISPYTKEQCQQQFDQYYDELRQEGIIEILEPHDNLMKDLIERAINRKAPFFDGKKKKRV
;
A
#
# COMPACT_ATOMS: atom_id res chain seq x y z
N MET A 1 -5.84 -3.45 -20.92
CA MET A 1 -4.69 -2.57 -20.55
C MET A 1 -4.16 -2.91 -19.15
N ASN A 2 -2.86 -3.02 -18.94
CA ASN A 2 -2.26 -3.36 -17.63
C ASN A 2 -1.45 -2.19 -17.06
N PHE A 3 -1.66 -1.86 -15.80
CA PHE A 3 -0.94 -0.80 -15.08
C PHE A 3 -0.02 -1.41 -14.02
N PHE A 4 1.21 -0.95 -13.92
CA PHE A 4 2.14 -1.36 -12.87
C PHE A 4 2.41 -0.18 -11.95
N LEU A 5 2.10 -0.32 -10.66
CA LEU A 5 2.36 0.73 -9.68
C LEU A 5 3.71 0.53 -9.01
N ASP A 6 4.43 1.64 -8.85
CA ASP A 6 5.69 1.73 -8.14
C ASP A 6 5.52 2.46 -6.80
N THR A 7 6.51 2.27 -5.92
CA THR A 7 6.63 2.88 -4.59
C THR A 7 6.40 4.38 -4.59
N ASN A 8 6.90 5.12 -5.59
CA ASN A 8 6.77 6.58 -5.63
C ASN A 8 5.30 7.06 -5.59
N ILE A 9 4.41 6.35 -6.28
CA ILE A 9 2.98 6.66 -6.28
C ILE A 9 2.38 6.27 -4.92
N LEU A 10 2.63 5.05 -4.48
CA LEU A 10 2.02 4.49 -3.27
C LEU A 10 2.54 5.11 -1.96
N PHE A 11 3.76 5.61 -1.95
CA PHE A 11 4.33 6.31 -0.80
C PHE A 11 3.71 7.68 -0.57
N SER A 12 3.27 8.34 -1.63
CA SER A 12 2.59 9.65 -1.55
C SER A 12 1.07 9.50 -1.39
N ASP A 13 0.52 8.38 -1.87
CA ASP A 13 -0.91 8.08 -1.82
C ASP A 13 -1.15 6.60 -1.50
N PRO A 14 -0.95 6.17 -0.24
CA PRO A 14 -1.01 4.76 0.15
C PRO A 14 -2.40 4.15 -0.01
N PHE A 15 -3.45 4.98 -0.10
CA PHE A 15 -4.83 4.55 -0.31
C PHE A 15 -5.34 4.87 -1.72
N LEU A 16 -4.49 5.29 -2.66
CA LEU A 16 -4.87 5.60 -4.04
C LEU A 16 -6.08 6.56 -4.15
N ARG A 17 -6.21 7.51 -3.20
CA ARG A 17 -7.36 8.42 -3.07
C ARG A 17 -7.15 9.77 -3.77
N ASN A 18 -5.93 10.08 -4.19
CA ASN A 18 -5.66 11.29 -4.96
C ASN A 18 -6.32 11.20 -6.34
N ASN A 19 -6.62 12.36 -6.94
CA ASN A 19 -7.49 12.48 -8.11
C ASN A 19 -7.20 11.46 -9.23
N HIS A 20 -5.96 11.39 -9.71
CA HIS A 20 -5.58 10.50 -10.81
C HIS A 20 -5.63 9.01 -10.43
N ASN A 21 -5.22 8.67 -9.20
CA ASN A 21 -5.23 7.28 -8.72
C ASN A 21 -6.66 6.79 -8.52
N LYS A 22 -7.54 7.65 -7.99
CA LYS A 22 -8.96 7.36 -7.88
C LYS A 22 -9.59 7.15 -9.25
N GLN A 23 -9.29 8.02 -10.23
CA GLN A 23 -9.76 7.85 -11.61
C GLN A 23 -9.28 6.55 -12.25
N LEU A 24 -8.02 6.16 -12.00
CA LEU A 24 -7.47 4.89 -12.47
C LEU A 24 -8.22 3.69 -11.87
N ILE A 25 -8.49 3.70 -10.56
CA ILE A 25 -9.26 2.67 -9.87
C ILE A 25 -10.68 2.56 -10.44
N GLU A 26 -11.37 3.68 -10.61
CA GLU A 26 -12.72 3.68 -11.18
C GLU A 26 -12.75 3.18 -12.63
N MET A 27 -11.78 3.59 -13.46
CA MET A 27 -11.69 3.10 -14.84
C MET A 27 -11.47 1.59 -14.90
N VAL A 28 -10.59 1.05 -14.05
CA VAL A 28 -10.37 -0.40 -13.96
C VAL A 28 -11.63 -1.11 -13.48
N ARG A 29 -12.28 -0.59 -12.43
CA ARG A 29 -13.55 -1.10 -11.90
C ARG A 29 -14.64 -1.15 -12.98
N MET A 30 -14.79 -0.07 -13.77
CA MET A 30 -15.72 -0.04 -14.90
C MET A 30 -15.40 -1.13 -15.93
N SER A 31 -14.12 -1.31 -16.29
CA SER A 31 -13.70 -2.35 -17.24
C SER A 31 -13.98 -3.80 -16.76
N LEU A 32 -14.18 -4.01 -15.45
CA LEU A 32 -14.54 -5.30 -14.87
C LEU A 32 -16.05 -5.56 -14.89
N GLN A 33 -16.87 -4.50 -14.87
CA GLN A 33 -18.34 -4.57 -14.84
C GLN A 33 -18.98 -4.56 -16.22
N MET A 34 -18.25 -4.15 -17.26
CA MET A 34 -18.77 -4.12 -18.62
C MET A 34 -18.71 -5.52 -19.25
N ASP A 35 -19.86 -6.15 -19.43
CA ASP A 35 -19.99 -7.33 -20.30
C ASP A 35 -19.87 -6.91 -21.77
N ARG A 36 -19.28 -7.76 -22.61
CA ARG A 36 -19.12 -7.51 -24.06
C ARG A 36 -20.44 -7.13 -24.73
N GLU A 37 -21.55 -7.77 -24.34
CA GLU A 37 -22.89 -7.48 -24.86
C GLU A 37 -23.34 -6.03 -24.58
N PHE A 38 -23.00 -5.45 -23.42
CA PHE A 38 -23.39 -4.08 -23.08
C PHE A 38 -22.60 -3.02 -23.87
N ILE A 39 -21.35 -3.30 -24.21
CA ILE A 39 -20.53 -2.43 -25.06
C ILE A 39 -21.06 -2.46 -26.50
N GLU A 40 -21.43 -3.65 -27.00
CA GLU A 40 -21.99 -3.83 -28.34
C GLU A 40 -23.36 -3.14 -28.50
N ASP A 41 -24.24 -3.20 -27.49
CA ASP A 41 -25.58 -2.59 -27.55
C ASP A 41 -25.59 -1.05 -27.42
N THR A 42 -24.58 -0.45 -26.79
CA THR A 42 -24.55 1.01 -26.52
C THR A 42 -23.86 1.83 -27.60
N GLY A 43 -23.22 1.19 -28.59
CA GLY A 43 -22.47 1.88 -29.66
C GLY A 43 -21.29 2.70 -29.14
N TYR A 44 -20.85 2.46 -27.91
CA TYR A 44 -19.68 3.09 -27.32
C TYR A 44 -18.41 2.48 -27.93
N ASP A 45 -17.98 3.06 -29.04
CA ASP A 45 -16.74 2.73 -29.75
C ASP A 45 -15.54 3.33 -28.99
N SER A 46 -15.25 2.76 -27.82
CA SER A 46 -14.01 3.03 -27.11
C SER A 46 -13.08 1.87 -27.35
N GLU A 47 -12.10 2.05 -28.23
CA GLU A 47 -10.99 1.10 -28.47
C GLU A 47 -10.34 0.59 -27.17
N PHE A 48 -10.50 1.32 -26.05
CA PHE A 48 -9.94 1.00 -24.73
C PHE A 48 -10.85 0.16 -23.82
N LEU A 49 -12.15 0.04 -24.11
CA LEU A 49 -13.10 -0.68 -23.24
C LEU A 49 -13.27 -2.17 -23.61
N HIS A 50 -12.77 -2.60 -24.77
CA HIS A 50 -12.87 -4.00 -25.20
C HIS A 50 -11.93 -4.95 -24.42
N GLU A 51 -10.94 -4.41 -23.72
CA GLU A 51 -9.98 -5.18 -22.94
C GLU A 51 -10.12 -4.88 -21.44
N ARG A 52 -10.33 -5.95 -20.66
CA ARG A 52 -10.26 -5.87 -19.19
C ARG A 52 -8.95 -5.21 -18.77
N SER A 53 -9.07 -4.19 -17.93
CA SER A 53 -7.90 -3.51 -17.38
C SER A 53 -7.58 -4.05 -15.98
N LYS A 54 -6.32 -3.99 -15.59
CA LYS A 54 -5.88 -4.46 -14.27
C LYS A 54 -4.69 -3.68 -13.75
N ILE A 55 -4.62 -3.51 -12.44
CA ILE A 55 -3.50 -2.90 -11.75
C ILE A 55 -2.66 -3.99 -11.10
N TYR A 56 -1.36 -3.95 -11.32
CA TYR A 56 -0.38 -4.85 -10.72
C TYR A 56 0.52 -4.09 -9.78
N ILE A 57 0.77 -4.70 -8.62
CA ILE A 57 1.74 -4.21 -7.65
C ILE A 57 2.67 -5.37 -7.33
N SER A 58 3.98 -5.15 -7.39
CA SER A 58 4.92 -6.15 -6.87
C SER A 58 4.72 -6.32 -5.36
N SER A 59 4.72 -7.55 -4.86
CA SER A 59 4.69 -7.84 -3.41
C SER A 59 5.74 -7.05 -2.61
N VAL A 60 6.89 -6.77 -3.22
CA VAL A 60 7.94 -5.91 -2.64
C VAL A 60 7.41 -4.49 -2.42
N VAL A 61 6.90 -3.89 -3.49
CA VAL A 61 6.39 -2.52 -3.51
C VAL A 61 5.22 -2.37 -2.55
N TYR A 62 4.34 -3.37 -2.50
CA TYR A 62 3.24 -3.44 -1.55
C TYR A 62 3.74 -3.48 -0.10
N ALA A 63 4.68 -4.37 0.21
CA ALA A 63 5.25 -4.51 1.55
C ALA A 63 6.00 -3.23 1.99
N GLU A 64 6.78 -2.61 1.11
CA GLU A 64 7.46 -1.34 1.39
C GLU A 64 6.46 -0.22 1.66
N THR A 65 5.38 -0.15 0.87
CA THR A 65 4.30 0.83 1.05
C THR A 65 3.64 0.65 2.41
N LYS A 66 3.28 -0.60 2.75
CA LYS A 66 2.67 -0.95 4.03
C LYS A 66 3.58 -0.57 5.20
N ASN A 67 4.85 -0.96 5.14
CA ASN A 67 5.82 -0.65 6.19
C ASN A 67 5.97 0.86 6.37
N LYS A 68 6.12 1.61 5.28
CA LYS A 68 6.25 3.07 5.33
C LYS A 68 5.01 3.73 5.92
N TYR A 69 3.81 3.26 5.55
CA TYR A 69 2.56 3.75 6.13
C TYR A 69 2.51 3.47 7.64
N PHE A 70 2.90 2.26 8.08
CA PHE A 70 2.89 1.88 9.50
C PHE A 70 3.90 2.69 10.31
N GLU A 71 5.12 2.87 9.80
CA GLU A 71 6.13 3.75 10.40
C GLU A 71 5.57 5.17 10.58
N LYS A 72 4.85 5.70 9.58
CA LYS A 72 4.26 7.03 9.67
C LYS A 72 3.15 7.11 10.71
N ILE A 73 2.31 6.08 10.84
CA ILE A 73 1.29 6.01 11.89
C ILE A 73 1.97 5.98 13.26
N ASP A 74 3.02 5.19 13.43
CA ASP A 74 3.76 5.09 14.69
C ASP A 74 4.35 6.45 15.12
N GLU A 75 4.97 7.17 14.19
CA GLU A 75 5.45 8.53 14.43
C GLU A 75 4.33 9.48 14.86
N LEU A 76 3.17 9.44 14.18
CA LEU A 76 2.04 10.31 14.48
C LEU A 76 1.44 10.04 15.87
N PHE A 77 1.28 8.77 16.25
CA PHE A 77 0.79 8.41 17.58
C PHE A 77 1.80 8.78 18.67
N SER A 78 3.10 8.60 18.43
CA SER A 78 4.12 9.05 19.38
C SER A 78 4.08 10.57 19.60
N HIS A 79 3.92 11.36 18.53
CA HIS A 79 3.72 12.81 18.67
C HIS A 79 2.42 13.17 19.39
N PHE A 80 1.35 12.40 19.17
CA PHE A 80 0.07 12.61 19.84
C PHE A 80 0.15 12.34 21.35
N GLU A 81 0.86 11.30 21.76
CA GLU A 81 1.15 11.00 23.17
C GLU A 81 1.95 12.15 23.80
N GLN A 82 3.02 12.61 23.16
CA GLN A 82 3.82 13.74 23.62
C GLN A 82 3.00 15.03 23.74
N PHE A 83 2.07 15.26 22.81
CA PHE A 83 1.15 16.39 22.87
C PHE A 83 0.22 16.29 24.09
N ASN A 84 -0.34 15.12 24.37
CA ASN A 84 -1.19 14.88 25.53
C ASN A 84 -0.42 15.04 26.84
N ASP A 85 0.81 14.53 26.92
CA ASP A 85 1.68 14.73 28.09
C ASP A 85 1.97 16.22 28.33
N GLY A 86 2.24 16.98 27.26
CA GLY A 86 2.42 18.43 27.33
C GLY A 86 1.17 19.18 27.83
N ILE A 87 -0.03 18.73 27.44
CA ILE A 87 -1.29 19.29 27.97
C ILE A 87 -1.40 19.01 29.47
N LYS A 88 -1.15 17.77 29.90
CA LYS A 88 -1.25 17.39 31.32
C LYS A 88 -0.33 18.23 32.18
N ASP A 89 0.94 18.32 31.79
CA ASP A 89 1.98 19.01 32.55
C ASP A 89 1.75 20.52 32.61
N TYR A 90 1.38 21.14 31.47
CA TYR A 90 1.26 22.60 31.39
C TYR A 90 -0.09 23.12 31.91
N MET A 91 -1.18 22.40 31.64
CA MET A 91 -2.52 22.82 32.04
C MET A 91 -2.97 22.24 33.39
N GLY A 92 -2.23 21.29 33.95
CA GLY A 92 -2.57 20.65 35.23
C GLY A 92 -3.89 19.88 35.19
N THR A 93 -4.24 19.30 34.04
CA THR A 93 -5.50 18.58 33.83
C THR A 93 -5.24 17.15 33.38
N GLU A 94 -6.08 16.21 33.83
CA GLU A 94 -6.05 14.82 33.34
C GLU A 94 -6.82 14.65 32.01
N LYS A 95 -7.38 15.73 31.46
CA LYS A 95 -8.08 15.67 30.17
C LYS A 95 -7.09 15.52 29.03
N GLU A 96 -7.32 14.49 28.21
CA GLU A 96 -6.53 14.19 27.02
C GLU A 96 -7.33 14.46 25.74
N ALA A 97 -6.62 14.80 24.66
CA ALA A 97 -7.19 14.68 23.33
C ALA A 97 -7.36 13.19 23.00
N ILE A 98 -8.45 12.85 22.33
CA ILE A 98 -8.77 11.48 21.93
C ILE A 98 -8.70 11.39 20.41
N SER A 99 -7.89 10.48 19.90
CA SER A 99 -7.84 10.17 18.46
C SER A 99 -9.12 9.43 18.04
N PRO A 100 -9.70 9.72 16.86
CA PRO A 100 -10.88 9.00 16.36
C PRO A 100 -10.63 7.52 16.09
N TYR A 101 -9.37 7.12 15.91
CA TYR A 101 -8.95 5.74 15.66
C TYR A 101 -7.74 5.39 16.54
N THR A 102 -7.59 4.11 16.87
CA THR A 102 -6.34 3.58 17.45
C THR A 102 -5.30 3.30 16.36
N LYS A 103 -4.05 3.14 16.77
CA LYS A 103 -2.95 2.74 15.88
C LYS A 103 -3.28 1.45 15.12
N GLU A 104 -3.78 0.45 15.83
CA GLU A 104 -4.14 -0.86 15.27
C GLU A 104 -5.29 -0.72 14.27
N GLN A 105 -6.29 0.12 14.57
CA GLN A 105 -7.39 0.38 13.65
C GLN A 105 -6.92 1.04 12.35
N CYS A 106 -5.98 1.99 12.42
CA CYS A 106 -5.39 2.59 11.22
C CYS A 106 -4.65 1.54 10.37
N GLN A 107 -3.87 0.66 11.00
CA GLN A 107 -3.15 -0.41 10.31
C GLN A 107 -4.11 -1.43 9.67
N GLN A 108 -5.18 -1.82 10.38
CA GLN A 108 -6.23 -2.70 9.86
C GLN A 108 -6.97 -2.09 8.67
N GLN A 109 -7.24 -0.78 8.70
CA GLN A 109 -7.89 -0.10 7.57
C GLN A 109 -7.05 -0.15 6.30
N PHE A 110 -5.72 -0.09 6.41
CA PHE A 110 -4.84 -0.26 5.26
C PHE A 110 -4.97 -1.66 4.66
N ASP A 111 -4.91 -2.68 5.51
CA ASP A 111 -5.01 -4.07 5.06
C ASP A 111 -6.38 -4.35 4.42
N GLN A 112 -7.44 -3.93 5.09
CA GLN A 112 -8.81 -4.06 4.57
C GLN A 112 -8.97 -3.38 3.22
N TYR A 113 -8.44 -2.17 3.04
CA TYR A 113 -8.55 -1.43 1.78
C TYR A 113 -7.94 -2.20 0.60
N TYR A 114 -6.73 -2.76 0.76
CA TYR A 114 -6.10 -3.52 -0.32
C TYR A 114 -6.75 -4.90 -0.52
N ASP A 115 -7.23 -5.54 0.55
CA ASP A 115 -7.97 -6.79 0.43
C ASP A 115 -9.27 -6.60 -0.35
N GLU A 116 -10.02 -5.52 -0.12
CA GLU A 116 -11.21 -5.14 -0.89
C GLU A 116 -10.87 -4.96 -2.38
N LEU A 117 -9.83 -4.20 -2.72
CA LEU A 117 -9.41 -4.01 -4.11
C LEU A 117 -8.96 -5.31 -4.81
N ARG A 118 -8.37 -6.24 -4.07
CA ARG A 118 -8.00 -7.57 -4.58
C ARG A 118 -9.22 -8.44 -4.80
N GLN A 119 -10.17 -8.44 -3.87
CA GLN A 119 -11.43 -9.18 -3.99
C GLN A 119 -12.27 -8.66 -5.16
N GLU A 120 -12.28 -7.35 -5.39
CA GLU A 120 -12.89 -6.73 -6.57
C GLU A 120 -12.17 -7.06 -7.89
N GLY A 121 -10.96 -7.63 -7.83
CA GLY A 121 -10.15 -7.94 -9.01
C GLY A 121 -9.46 -6.74 -9.65
N ILE A 122 -9.51 -5.57 -9.00
CA ILE A 122 -8.91 -4.32 -9.48
C ILE A 122 -7.38 -4.37 -9.36
N ILE A 123 -6.88 -4.85 -8.23
CA ILE A 123 -5.45 -4.99 -7.95
C ILE A 123 -5.06 -6.46 -7.89
N GLU A 124 -3.92 -6.78 -8.49
CA GLU A 124 -3.19 -8.03 -8.28
C GLU A 124 -1.80 -7.76 -7.70
N ILE A 125 -1.53 -8.37 -6.56
CA ILE A 125 -0.21 -8.34 -5.93
C ILE A 125 0.59 -9.51 -6.48
N LEU A 126 1.68 -9.21 -7.19
CA LEU A 126 2.54 -10.18 -7.84
C LEU A 126 3.57 -10.73 -6.85
N GLU A 127 3.43 -12.01 -6.54
CA GLU A 127 4.40 -12.76 -5.73
C GLU A 127 5.61 -13.19 -6.59
N PRO A 128 6.84 -13.11 -6.05
CA PRO A 128 8.02 -13.59 -6.75
C PRO A 128 7.96 -15.11 -6.96
N HIS A 129 8.40 -15.56 -8.13
CA HIS A 129 8.33 -16.96 -8.56
C HIS A 129 9.23 -17.94 -7.76
N ASP A 130 10.26 -17.46 -7.05
CA ASP A 130 11.24 -18.33 -6.38
C ASP A 130 11.52 -17.89 -4.93
N ASN A 131 11.74 -18.85 -4.04
CA ASN A 131 12.05 -18.61 -2.63
C ASN A 131 13.36 -17.83 -2.44
N LEU A 132 14.32 -17.99 -3.34
CA LEU A 132 15.57 -17.23 -3.30
C LEU A 132 15.34 -15.72 -3.55
N MET A 133 14.37 -15.39 -4.41
CA MET A 133 13.94 -14.01 -4.62
C MET A 133 13.20 -13.46 -3.39
N LYS A 134 12.38 -14.28 -2.71
CA LYS A 134 11.68 -13.88 -1.47
C LYS A 134 12.65 -13.46 -0.36
N ASP A 135 13.69 -14.25 -0.12
CA ASP A 135 14.71 -13.93 0.89
C ASP A 135 15.49 -12.65 0.54
N LEU A 136 15.82 -12.45 -0.73
CA LEU A 136 16.49 -11.23 -1.21
C LEU A 136 15.61 -10.00 -1.03
N ILE A 137 14.33 -10.14 -1.35
CA ILE A 137 13.31 -9.11 -1.19
C ILE A 137 13.13 -8.75 0.28
N GLU A 138 12.95 -9.74 1.17
CA GLU A 138 12.75 -9.49 2.59
C GLU A 138 13.95 -8.76 3.22
N ARG A 139 15.16 -9.08 2.76
CA ARG A 139 16.38 -8.40 3.18
C ARG A 139 16.46 -6.96 2.65
N ALA A 140 16.08 -6.73 1.40
CA ALA A 140 16.06 -5.41 0.79
C ALA A 140 15.05 -4.48 1.50
N ILE A 141 13.83 -4.95 1.74
CA ILE A 141 12.77 -4.23 2.45
C ILE A 141 13.23 -3.84 3.86
N ASN A 142 13.84 -4.77 4.58
CA ASN A 142 14.29 -4.55 5.97
C ASN A 142 15.69 -3.91 6.07
N ARG A 143 16.30 -3.49 4.95
CA ARG A 143 17.68 -2.98 4.88
C ARG A 143 18.70 -3.87 5.63
N LYS A 144 18.47 -5.19 5.66
CA LYS A 144 19.41 -6.16 6.25
C LYS A 144 20.65 -6.23 5.33
N ALA A 145 21.85 -6.12 5.91
CA ALA A 145 23.10 -6.13 5.14
C ALA A 145 23.22 -7.39 4.26
N PRO A 146 23.77 -7.29 3.03
CA PRO A 146 24.00 -8.45 2.19
C PRO A 146 25.06 -9.37 2.83
N PHE A 147 24.93 -10.67 2.58
CA PHE A 147 25.61 -11.91 3.05
C PHE A 147 27.06 -11.90 3.61
N PHE A 148 27.72 -10.76 3.80
CA PHE A 148 28.98 -10.63 4.52
C PHE A 148 28.74 -10.65 6.02
N ASP A 149 28.43 -11.84 6.51
CA ASP A 149 28.72 -12.16 7.90
C ASP A 149 30.23 -11.93 8.10
N GLY A 150 30.61 -11.12 9.09
CA GLY A 150 31.95 -10.58 9.31
C GLY A 150 33.06 -11.59 9.64
N LYS A 151 33.03 -12.81 9.07
CA LYS A 151 34.14 -13.75 9.11
C LYS A 151 35.23 -13.27 8.16
N LYS A 152 36.08 -12.37 8.65
CA LYS A 152 37.46 -12.22 8.18
C LYS A 152 38.06 -13.63 8.04
N LYS A 153 38.22 -14.11 6.81
CA LYS A 153 39.10 -15.24 6.51
C LYS A 153 40.49 -14.84 7.01
N LYS A 154 40.92 -15.38 8.14
CA LYS A 154 42.35 -15.40 8.50
C LYS A 154 43.04 -16.17 7.38
N ARG A 155 43.80 -15.47 6.54
CA ARG A 155 44.79 -16.11 5.68
C ARG A 155 45.84 -16.71 6.62
N VAL A 156 45.98 -18.02 6.55
CA VAL A 156 47.15 -18.79 7.03
C VAL A 156 48.29 -18.52 6.06
#